data_AF-J8LM70-F1
#
_entry.id   AF-J8LM70-F1
#
_cell.length_a   1.000
_cell.length_b   1.000
_cell.length_c   1.000
_cell.angle_alpha   90.00
_cell.angle_beta   90.00
_cell.angle_gamma   90.00
#
_symmetry.space_group_name_H-M   'P 1'
#
loop_
_entity.id
_entity.type
_entity.pdbx_description
1 polymer ?
#
loop_
_entity_poly.entity_id
_entity_poly.type
_entity_poly.pdbx_seq_one_letter_code
_entity_poly.pdbx_strand_id
1 'polypeptide(L)'
;MENDANGTETVSPPPHSPQLPVEKVQRIAKNDPEYMDTSDDAFVATAFAAQFFIQLLTHESLQQQQQRHHQILHPSDEITLSYDDISATILRSTDGHLQFLNDVIPLTKNLRLLVEENRVRYTTSVVPPNEVYSAYMMNETGVKPNIIEIDLDNDEDDDEDVTDQE
;
A
#
# COMPACT_ATOMS: atom_id res chain seq x y z
N MET A 1 -52.63 6.02 -2.06
CA MET A 1 -51.29 5.98 -2.66
C MET A 1 -50.34 5.98 -1.49
N GLU A 2 -49.97 4.78 -1.08
CA GLU A 2 -49.08 4.50 0.04
C GLU A 2 -47.64 4.82 -0.41
N ASN A 3 -46.95 5.64 0.37
CA ASN A 3 -45.52 5.86 0.21
C ASN A 3 -44.82 4.91 1.19
N ASP A 4 -44.32 3.80 0.66
CA ASP A 4 -43.39 2.92 1.38
C ASP A 4 -42.03 3.61 1.48
N ALA A 5 -41.79 4.25 2.61
CA ALA A 5 -40.47 4.67 3.01
C ALA A 5 -39.69 3.43 3.48
N ASN A 6 -38.84 2.91 2.58
CA ASN A 6 -37.84 1.90 2.88
C ASN A 6 -36.81 2.48 3.86
N GLY A 7 -37.11 2.38 5.15
CA GLY A 7 -36.17 2.67 6.22
C GLY A 7 -35.12 1.57 6.30
N THR A 8 -33.92 1.84 5.80
CA THR A 8 -32.73 1.08 6.16
C THR A 8 -32.46 1.28 7.65
N GLU A 9 -33.08 0.43 8.48
CA GLU A 9 -32.75 0.33 9.88
C GLU A 9 -31.28 -0.13 9.98
N THR A 10 -30.41 0.80 10.38
CA THR A 10 -29.07 0.46 10.85
C THR A 10 -29.22 -0.25 12.17
N VAL A 11 -29.50 -1.56 12.12
CA VAL A 11 -29.52 -2.44 13.28
C VAL A 11 -28.12 -2.36 13.90
N SER A 12 -28.04 -1.75 15.09
CA SER A 12 -26.79 -1.73 15.85
C SER A 12 -26.34 -3.18 16.03
N PRO A 13 -25.08 -3.51 15.68
CA PRO A 13 -24.61 -4.87 15.75
C PRO A 13 -24.79 -5.38 17.20
N PRO A 14 -25.23 -6.64 17.39
CA PRO A 14 -25.51 -7.18 18.73
C PRO A 14 -24.27 -7.03 19.61
N PRO A 15 -24.42 -6.90 20.95
CA PRO A 15 -23.34 -6.52 21.87
C PRO A 15 -22.13 -7.48 21.90
N HIS A 16 -22.16 -8.57 21.14
CA HIS A 16 -21.13 -9.61 21.05
C HIS A 16 -20.78 -9.99 19.60
N SER A 17 -20.97 -9.11 18.62
CA SER A 17 -20.49 -9.34 17.26
C SER A 17 -19.11 -8.68 17.02
N PRO A 18 -18.27 -9.25 16.15
CA PRO A 18 -17.02 -8.63 15.75
C PRO A 18 -17.29 -7.28 15.07
N GLN A 19 -16.39 -6.31 15.25
CA GLN A 19 -16.49 -5.02 14.54
C GLN A 19 -16.17 -5.19 13.05
N LEU A 20 -15.36 -6.19 12.71
CA LEU A 20 -15.09 -6.57 11.33
C LEU A 20 -16.30 -7.31 10.74
N PRO A 21 -16.82 -6.89 9.56
CA PRO A 21 -17.93 -7.57 8.90
C PRO A 21 -17.58 -9.01 8.53
N VAL A 22 -18.39 -9.96 8.97
CA VAL A 22 -18.16 -11.40 8.76
C VAL A 22 -18.22 -11.75 7.27
N GLU A 23 -19.04 -11.05 6.49
CA GLU A 23 -19.19 -11.25 5.04
C GLU A 23 -17.89 -10.94 4.30
N LYS A 24 -17.10 -9.97 4.79
CA LYS A 24 -15.78 -9.65 4.22
C LYS A 24 -14.78 -10.76 4.53
N VAL A 25 -14.79 -11.27 5.77
CA VAL A 25 -13.93 -12.39 6.18
C VAL A 25 -14.25 -13.63 5.36
N GLN A 26 -15.54 -13.94 5.17
CA GLN A 26 -15.98 -15.05 4.33
C GLN A 26 -15.55 -14.88 2.88
N ARG A 27 -15.66 -13.67 2.30
CA ARG A 27 -15.21 -13.40 0.92
C ARG A 27 -13.70 -13.59 0.77
N ILE A 28 -12.91 -13.13 1.73
CA ILE A 28 -11.44 -13.32 1.73
C ILE A 28 -11.11 -14.80 1.77
N ALA A 29 -11.73 -15.57 2.67
CA ALA A 29 -11.48 -17.00 2.80
C ALA A 29 -11.84 -17.77 1.52
N LYS A 30 -12.97 -17.46 0.87
CA LYS A 30 -13.41 -18.12 -0.37
C LYS A 30 -12.54 -17.81 -1.60
N ASN A 31 -11.71 -16.77 -1.52
CA ASN A 31 -10.74 -16.46 -2.58
C ASN A 31 -9.43 -17.26 -2.43
N ASP A 32 -9.27 -18.03 -1.35
CA ASP A 32 -8.12 -18.91 -1.16
C ASP A 32 -8.20 -20.09 -2.15
N PRO A 33 -7.14 -20.38 -2.95
CA PRO A 33 -7.12 -21.51 -3.86
C PRO A 33 -7.27 -22.87 -3.17
N GLU A 34 -6.98 -22.95 -1.86
CA GLU A 34 -7.11 -24.16 -1.04
C GLU A 34 -8.30 -24.10 -0.07
N TYR A 35 -9.27 -23.21 -0.32
CA TYR A 35 -10.46 -23.05 0.53
C TYR A 35 -11.25 -24.36 0.70
N MET A 36 -11.57 -24.69 1.96
CA MET A 36 -12.44 -25.80 2.35
C MET A 36 -13.74 -25.26 2.98
N ASP A 37 -14.82 -26.01 2.85
CA ASP A 37 -16.10 -25.66 3.48
C ASP A 37 -15.91 -25.39 4.98
N THR A 38 -16.27 -24.18 5.39
CA THR A 38 -16.01 -23.63 6.74
C THR A 38 -17.34 -23.22 7.36
N SER A 39 -17.55 -23.51 8.64
CA SER A 39 -18.79 -23.16 9.35
C SER A 39 -18.93 -21.65 9.61
N ASP A 40 -20.16 -21.19 9.77
CA ASP A 40 -20.45 -19.78 10.09
C ASP A 40 -19.77 -19.32 11.39
N ASP A 41 -19.78 -20.16 12.43
CA ASP A 41 -19.10 -19.89 13.69
C ASP A 41 -17.58 -19.72 13.52
N ALA A 42 -16.96 -20.47 12.61
CA ALA A 42 -15.54 -20.32 12.32
C ALA A 42 -15.23 -18.98 11.62
N PHE A 43 -16.13 -18.48 10.77
CA PHE A 43 -15.99 -17.13 10.19
C PHE A 43 -16.13 -16.04 11.27
N VAL A 44 -17.07 -16.18 12.19
CA VAL A 44 -17.22 -15.24 13.33
C VAL A 44 -15.97 -15.25 14.22
N ALA A 45 -15.46 -16.44 14.56
CA ALA A 45 -14.24 -16.57 15.35
C ALA A 45 -13.02 -15.96 14.64
N THR A 46 -12.90 -16.17 13.33
CA THR A 46 -11.84 -15.58 12.50
C THR A 46 -11.94 -14.06 12.45
N ALA A 47 -13.14 -13.50 12.38
CA ALA A 47 -13.35 -12.06 12.42
C ALA A 47 -12.88 -11.44 13.75
N PHE A 48 -13.17 -12.10 14.89
CA PHE A 48 -12.60 -11.69 16.17
C PHE A 48 -11.07 -11.82 16.19
N ALA A 49 -10.53 -12.95 15.74
CA ALA A 49 -9.10 -13.18 15.70
C ALA A 49 -8.37 -12.11 14.86
N ALA A 50 -8.90 -11.76 13.69
CA ALA A 50 -8.36 -10.71 12.83
C ALA A 50 -8.41 -9.33 13.51
N GLN A 51 -9.50 -9.04 14.23
CA GLN A 51 -9.61 -7.79 14.99
C GLN A 51 -8.56 -7.72 16.12
N PHE A 52 -8.42 -8.81 16.90
CA PHE A 52 -7.38 -8.91 17.94
C PHE A 52 -5.98 -8.82 17.36
N PHE A 53 -5.76 -9.42 16.18
CA PHE A 53 -4.48 -9.33 15.48
C PHE A 53 -4.11 -7.88 15.14
N ILE A 54 -5.05 -7.10 14.59
CA ILE A 54 -4.81 -5.67 14.30
C ILE A 54 -4.46 -4.91 15.58
N GLN A 55 -5.22 -5.14 16.66
CA GLN A 55 -4.95 -4.50 17.95
C GLN A 55 -3.58 -4.87 18.51
N LEU A 56 -3.21 -6.15 18.42
CA LEU A 56 -1.89 -6.65 18.84
C LEU A 56 -0.78 -5.98 18.03
N LEU A 57 -0.87 -6.00 16.70
CA LEU A 57 0.13 -5.40 15.82
C LEU A 57 0.30 -3.89 16.10
N THR A 58 -0.80 -3.16 16.27
CA THR A 58 -0.77 -1.74 16.64
C THR A 58 -0.10 -1.52 18.00
N HIS A 59 -0.45 -2.33 19.00
CA HIS A 59 0.12 -2.21 20.34
C HIS A 59 1.63 -2.50 20.36
N GLU A 60 2.07 -3.59 19.73
CA GLU A 60 3.49 -3.93 19.64
C GLU A 60 4.27 -2.86 18.87
N SER A 61 3.68 -2.32 17.80
CA SER A 61 4.31 -1.24 17.01
C SER A 61 4.47 0.04 17.83
N LEU A 62 3.46 0.41 18.64
CA LEU A 62 3.52 1.59 19.52
C LEU A 62 4.60 1.42 20.60
N GLN A 63 4.66 0.23 21.22
CA GLN A 63 5.68 -0.08 22.22
C GLN A 63 7.08 0.01 21.59
N GLN A 64 7.24 -0.48 20.37
CA GLN A 64 8.50 -0.44 19.65
C GLN A 64 8.92 0.98 19.26
N GLN A 65 7.96 1.83 18.86
CA GLN A 65 8.18 3.25 18.58
C GLN A 65 8.69 3.97 19.83
N GLN A 66 8.03 3.78 20.98
CA GLN A 66 8.43 4.39 22.25
C GLN A 66 9.86 3.99 22.66
N GLN A 67 10.21 2.71 22.48
CA GLN A 67 11.58 2.23 22.75
C GLN A 67 12.62 2.82 21.81
N ARG A 68 12.31 2.99 20.52
CA ARG A 68 13.25 3.57 19.55
C ARG A 68 13.49 5.05 19.83
N HIS A 69 12.42 5.78 20.04
CA HIS A 69 12.50 7.23 20.12
C HIS A 69 13.16 7.71 21.40
N HIS A 70 13.16 6.93 22.51
CA HIS A 70 13.63 7.38 23.85
C HIS A 70 13.14 8.80 24.22
N GLN A 71 12.12 9.28 23.52
CA GLN A 71 11.67 10.65 23.59
C GLN A 71 10.80 10.70 24.81
N ILE A 72 11.15 11.62 25.70
CA ILE A 72 10.21 12.15 26.69
C ILE A 72 9.17 12.89 25.85
N LEU A 73 8.18 12.15 25.37
CA LEU A 73 7.05 12.74 24.67
C LEU A 73 6.40 13.71 25.66
N HIS A 74 6.25 14.97 25.28
CA HIS A 74 5.43 15.84 26.10
C HIS A 74 4.00 15.27 26.10
N PRO A 75 3.23 15.40 27.19
CA PRO A 75 1.86 14.87 27.24
C PRO A 75 0.92 15.49 26.19
N SER A 76 1.35 16.54 25.48
CA SER A 76 0.67 17.17 24.36
C SER A 76 1.02 16.59 22.98
N ASP A 77 2.09 15.79 22.88
CA ASP A 77 2.56 15.26 21.62
C ASP A 77 1.72 14.03 21.24
N GLU A 78 1.14 14.07 20.04
CA GLU A 78 0.35 12.95 19.53
C GLU A 78 1.27 11.81 19.10
N ILE A 79 1.04 10.61 19.66
CA ILE A 79 1.76 9.41 19.26
C ILE A 79 1.23 8.97 17.89
N THR A 80 2.06 9.12 16.87
CA THR A 80 1.75 8.71 15.50
C THR A 80 2.61 7.50 15.11
N LEU A 81 1.97 6.43 14.63
CA LEU A 81 2.67 5.27 14.09
C LEU A 81 3.11 5.53 12.65
N SER A 82 4.39 5.29 12.36
CA SER A 82 4.91 5.31 11.00
C SER A 82 5.02 3.90 10.40
N TYR A 83 5.17 3.83 9.08
CA TYR A 83 5.45 2.57 8.39
C TYR A 83 6.76 1.92 8.88
N ASP A 84 7.78 2.74 9.17
CA ASP A 84 9.06 2.27 9.69
C ASP A 84 8.89 1.61 11.06
N ASP A 85 7.93 2.05 11.89
CA ASP A 85 7.63 1.43 13.18
C ASP A 85 7.01 0.04 13.00
N ILE A 86 6.03 -0.09 12.09
CA ILE A 86 5.33 -1.34 11.82
C ILE A 86 6.29 -2.37 11.20
N SER A 87 6.96 -2.01 10.10
CA SER A 87 7.90 -2.91 9.41
C SER A 87 9.04 -3.36 10.33
N ALA A 88 9.53 -2.48 11.19
CA ALA A 88 10.60 -2.82 12.12
C ALA A 88 10.11 -3.64 13.32
N THR A 89 8.84 -3.57 13.70
CA THR A 89 8.20 -4.45 14.70
C THR A 89 8.10 -5.87 14.18
N ILE A 90 7.62 -6.03 12.93
CA ILE A 90 7.54 -7.32 12.25
C ILE A 90 8.91 -8.01 12.20
N LEU A 91 9.96 -7.27 11.82
CA LEU A 91 11.32 -7.78 11.74
C LEU A 91 11.91 -8.19 13.11
N ARG A 92 11.50 -7.51 14.19
CA ARG A 92 12.00 -7.73 15.56
C ARG A 92 11.17 -8.70 16.39
N SER A 93 10.04 -9.19 15.86
CA SER A 93 9.24 -10.24 16.50
C SER A 93 10.12 -11.46 16.82
N THR A 94 10.34 -11.70 18.11
CA THR A 94 11.32 -12.68 18.62
C THR A 94 10.82 -14.12 18.54
N ASP A 95 9.51 -14.30 18.70
CA ASP A 95 8.76 -15.54 18.58
C ASP A 95 8.29 -15.82 17.15
N GLY A 96 8.48 -14.86 16.25
CA GLY A 96 8.20 -15.00 14.82
C GLY A 96 6.73 -14.96 14.44
N HIS A 97 5.83 -14.61 15.36
CA HIS A 97 4.38 -14.62 15.11
C HIS A 97 3.95 -13.60 14.04
N LEU A 98 4.78 -12.58 13.75
CA LEU A 98 4.55 -11.60 12.69
C LEU A 98 5.31 -11.90 11.39
N GLN A 99 6.17 -12.94 11.34
CA GLN A 99 7.07 -13.15 10.21
C GLN A 99 6.35 -13.41 8.88
N PHE A 100 5.11 -13.90 8.92
CA PHE A 100 4.27 -14.08 7.73
C PHE A 100 3.97 -12.76 6.99
N LEU A 101 4.14 -11.61 7.65
CA LEU A 101 3.96 -10.30 7.04
C LEU A 101 5.21 -9.78 6.34
N ASN A 102 6.38 -10.41 6.43
CA ASN A 102 7.62 -9.88 5.82
C ASN A 102 7.51 -9.70 4.30
N ASP A 103 6.75 -10.56 3.63
CA ASP A 103 6.54 -10.50 2.19
C ASP A 103 5.55 -9.38 1.78
N VAL A 104 4.66 -9.00 2.70
CA VAL A 104 3.61 -8.00 2.47
C VAL A 104 4.03 -6.61 2.95
N ILE A 105 4.78 -6.54 4.05
CA ILE A 105 5.24 -5.31 4.70
C ILE A 105 6.77 -5.38 4.82
N PRO A 106 7.49 -5.21 3.70
CA PRO A 106 8.94 -5.29 3.69
C PRO A 106 9.58 -4.07 4.35
N LEU A 107 10.81 -4.23 4.84
CA LEU A 107 11.62 -3.11 5.28
C LEU A 107 12.02 -2.24 4.07
N THR A 108 11.59 -1.00 4.07
CA THR A 108 11.92 -0.05 3.01
C THR A 108 13.22 0.69 3.32
N LYS A 109 13.94 1.08 2.26
CA LYS A 109 15.09 1.99 2.35
C LYS A 109 14.91 3.10 1.36
N ASN A 110 15.32 4.30 1.73
CA ASN A 110 15.26 5.44 0.84
C ASN A 110 16.24 5.24 -0.33
N LEU A 111 15.72 5.26 -1.57
CA LEU A 111 16.50 5.03 -2.77
C LEU A 111 17.63 6.06 -2.94
N ARG A 112 17.39 7.33 -2.60
CA ARG A 112 18.39 8.40 -2.69
C ARG A 112 19.62 8.05 -1.84
N LEU A 113 19.41 7.60 -0.61
CA LEU A 113 20.50 7.19 0.27
C LEU A 113 21.28 6.00 -0.30
N LEU A 114 20.59 5.03 -0.88
CA LEU A 114 21.23 3.87 -1.52
C LEU A 114 22.08 4.25 -2.74
N VAL A 115 21.68 5.28 -3.49
CA VAL A 115 22.44 5.79 -4.63
C VAL A 115 23.67 6.57 -4.16
N GLU A 116 23.51 7.43 -3.15
CA GLU A 116 24.62 8.16 -2.53
C GLU A 116 25.67 7.20 -1.93
N GLU A 117 25.23 6.08 -1.33
CA GLU A 117 26.08 5.00 -0.83
C GLU A 117 26.66 4.08 -1.93
N ASN A 118 26.39 4.36 -3.22
CA ASN A 118 26.75 3.50 -4.37
C ASN A 118 26.25 2.04 -4.26
N ARG A 119 25.21 1.80 -3.46
CA ARG A 119 24.59 0.47 -3.29
C ARG A 119 23.64 0.11 -4.41
N VAL A 120 23.09 1.11 -5.09
CA VAL A 120 22.23 0.95 -6.27
C VAL A 120 22.66 1.97 -7.32
N ARG A 121 22.75 1.55 -8.58
CA ARG A 121 23.00 2.45 -9.72
C ARG A 121 21.74 2.56 -10.55
N TYR A 122 21.35 3.77 -10.95
CA TYR A 122 20.35 3.95 -11.99
C TYR A 122 20.92 3.38 -13.29
N THR A 123 20.44 2.21 -13.69
CA THR A 123 20.60 1.77 -15.08
C THR A 123 19.38 2.28 -15.83
N THR A 124 19.38 3.58 -16.16
CA THR A 124 18.58 4.00 -17.29
C THR A 124 19.26 3.39 -18.51
N SER A 125 18.84 2.21 -18.93
CA SER A 125 19.14 1.68 -20.25
C SER A 125 18.40 2.49 -21.32
N VAL A 126 18.62 3.81 -21.33
CA VAL A 126 18.64 4.57 -22.56
C VAL A 126 20.12 4.59 -22.89
N VAL A 127 20.50 3.72 -23.82
CA VAL A 127 21.84 3.72 -24.43
C VAL A 127 22.21 5.18 -24.70
N PRO A 128 23.29 5.73 -24.11
CA PRO A 128 23.78 7.02 -24.54
C PRO A 128 24.13 6.89 -26.04
N PRO A 129 23.70 7.78 -26.95
CA PRO A 129 23.94 7.64 -28.39
C PRO A 129 25.42 7.70 -28.83
N ASN A 130 26.38 7.55 -27.91
CA ASN A 130 27.77 7.95 -28.11
C ASN A 130 28.77 6.80 -28.26
N GLU A 131 28.32 5.63 -28.72
CA GLU A 131 29.23 4.58 -29.22
C GLU A 131 28.88 4.11 -30.63
N VAL A 132 28.57 5.05 -31.51
CA VAL A 132 28.84 4.92 -32.94
C VAL A 132 29.33 6.30 -33.38
N TYR A 133 30.27 6.38 -34.32
CA TYR A 133 30.90 7.62 -34.83
C TYR A 133 32.23 8.05 -34.17
N SER A 134 33.16 7.10 -34.00
CA SER A 134 34.60 7.40 -34.09
C SER A 134 35.13 7.41 -35.54
N ALA A 135 34.23 7.53 -36.52
CA ALA A 135 34.59 7.68 -37.91
C ALA A 135 33.66 8.72 -38.53
N TYR A 136 34.26 9.65 -39.28
CA TYR A 136 33.63 10.68 -40.12
C TYR A 136 33.39 12.06 -39.47
N MET A 137 34.34 12.96 -39.77
CA MET A 137 34.13 14.39 -40.12
C MET A 137 33.76 15.32 -38.95
N MET A 138 34.66 16.15 -38.39
CA MET A 138 35.14 17.40 -39.02
C MET A 138 34.12 17.94 -40.03
N ASN A 139 33.19 18.80 -39.59
CA ASN A 139 32.87 20.06 -40.28
C ASN A 139 31.77 20.84 -39.53
N GLU A 140 32.06 22.13 -39.37
CA GLU A 140 31.21 23.18 -38.82
C GLU A 140 29.93 23.37 -39.67
N THR A 141 28.76 23.38 -39.02
CA THR A 141 27.64 24.33 -39.22
C THR A 141 26.41 23.81 -38.46
N GLY A 142 26.08 24.49 -37.36
CA GLY A 142 25.00 24.08 -36.45
C GLY A 142 23.61 24.26 -37.05
N VAL A 143 22.85 23.16 -37.10
CA VAL A 143 21.38 23.19 -37.19
C VAL A 143 20.86 22.83 -35.79
N LYS A 144 20.10 23.74 -35.18
CA LYS A 144 19.51 23.52 -33.84
C LYS A 144 18.49 22.37 -33.90
N PRO A 145 18.49 21.44 -32.93
CA PRO A 145 17.46 20.41 -32.86
C PRO A 145 16.11 21.03 -32.48
N ASN A 146 15.06 20.50 -33.10
CA ASN A 146 13.66 20.86 -32.86
C ASN A 146 13.21 20.21 -31.54
N ILE A 147 13.06 21.02 -30.49
CA ILE A 147 12.56 20.58 -29.19
C ILE A 147 11.04 20.55 -29.28
N ILE A 148 10.44 19.36 -29.21
CA ILE A 148 9.00 19.21 -29.04
C ILE A 148 8.75 19.35 -27.53
N GLU A 149 8.17 20.49 -27.13
CA GLU A 149 7.65 20.69 -25.79
C GLU A 149 6.37 19.84 -25.66
N ILE A 150 6.40 18.84 -24.77
CA ILE A 150 5.21 18.05 -24.42
C ILE A 150 4.52 18.80 -23.30
N ASP A 151 3.39 19.45 -23.63
CA ASP A 151 2.52 20.11 -22.69
C ASP A 151 1.74 19.05 -21.90
N LEU A 152 1.92 19.02 -20.57
CA LEU A 152 1.35 18.00 -19.68
C LEU A 152 -0.01 18.41 -19.10
N ASP A 153 -0.58 19.51 -19.57
CA ASP A 153 -1.82 20.09 -19.02
C ASP A 153 -3.09 19.72 -19.82
N ASN A 154 -3.04 18.73 -20.73
CA ASN A 154 -4.22 18.29 -21.47
C ASN A 154 -4.97 17.15 -20.75
N ASP A 155 -5.53 17.46 -19.58
CA ASP A 155 -6.68 16.75 -19.01
C ASP A 155 -7.93 17.23 -19.77
N GLU A 156 -8.17 16.68 -20.96
CA GLU A 156 -9.51 16.73 -21.58
C GLU A 156 -10.21 15.40 -21.32
N ASP A 157 -11.18 15.48 -20.41
CA ASP A 157 -12.25 14.51 -20.20
C ASP A 157 -12.89 14.13 -21.55
N ASP A 158 -12.80 12.85 -21.93
CA ASP A 158 -13.59 12.28 -23.04
C ASP A 158 -14.55 11.24 -22.46
N ASP A 159 -15.58 11.77 -21.79
CA ASP A 159 -16.86 11.08 -21.55
C ASP A 159 -17.62 11.03 -22.89
N GLU A 160 -17.41 9.97 -23.70
CA GLU A 160 -18.27 9.68 -24.84
C GLU A 160 -19.07 8.38 -24.61
N ASP A 161 -20.33 8.65 -24.30
CA ASP A 161 -21.49 7.82 -24.11
C ASP A 161 -21.76 6.91 -25.33
N VAL A 162 -21.50 5.61 -25.22
CA VAL A 162 -21.89 4.64 -26.26
C VAL A 162 -23.38 4.34 -26.12
N THR A 163 -24.19 5.21 -26.72
CA THR A 163 -25.61 4.99 -26.98
C THR A 163 -25.82 4.11 -28.22
N ASP A 164 -26.83 3.24 -28.12
CA ASP A 164 -27.25 2.18 -29.04
C ASP A 164 -27.56 2.60 -30.49
N GLN A 165 -27.34 1.68 -31.44
CA GLN A 165 -28.14 1.33 -32.65
C GLN A 165 -27.27 0.48 -33.61
N GLU A 166 -27.66 -0.64 -34.24
CA GLU A 166 -28.95 -1.28 -34.60
C GLU A 166 -28.91 -2.80 -34.41
#